data_AF-A0A4S8QDD6-F1
#
_entry.id   AF-A0A4S8QDD6-F1
#
_cell.length_a   1.000
_cell.length_b   1.000
_cell.length_c   1.000
_cell.angle_alpha   90.00
_cell.angle_beta   90.00
_cell.angle_gamma   90.00
#
_symmetry.space_group_name_H-M   'P 1'
#
loop_
_entity.id
_entity.type
_entity.pdbx_description
1 polymer ?
#
loop_
_entity_poly.entity_id
_entity_poly.type
_entity_poly.pdbx_seq_one_letter_code
_entity_poly.pdbx_strand_id
1 'polypeptide(L)'
;MDARGALDRLQAAKADGSLNELCERFGLDLVVVFGSVIRDDAEPRDLDIAVHYRGERPSPVAMVEAFVQLTRFDQIDLMDLNRADPFAREQALVGTLPLVERDSELLPTMQMTAMNQRMDTEWLHRMSLEAMAG
;
A
#
# COMPACT_ATOMS: atom_id res chain seq x y z
N MET A 1 3.81 -4.84 20.06
CA MET A 1 3.47 -3.67 19.21
C MET A 1 2.31 -4.09 18.36
N ASP A 2 1.31 -3.24 18.21
CA ASP A 2 0.14 -3.46 17.36
C ASP A 2 0.31 -2.72 16.02
N ALA A 3 -0.66 -2.89 15.12
CA ALA A 3 -0.64 -2.30 13.79
C ALA A 3 -0.65 -0.77 13.82
N ARG A 4 -1.40 -0.14 14.75
CA ARG A 4 -1.40 1.34 14.88
C ARG A 4 -0.06 1.86 15.38
N GLY A 5 0.57 1.21 16.36
CA GLY A 5 1.91 1.57 16.79
C GLY A 5 2.97 1.37 15.69
N ALA A 6 2.76 0.43 14.77
CA ALA A 6 3.59 0.26 13.58
C ALA A 6 3.42 1.42 12.57
N LEU A 7 2.18 1.89 12.37
CA LEU A 7 1.89 3.10 11.58
C LEU A 7 2.56 4.34 12.17
N ASP A 8 2.46 4.55 13.48
CA ASP A 8 3.12 5.69 14.16
C ASP A 8 4.64 5.67 13.92
N ARG A 9 5.25 4.48 13.90
CA ARG A 9 6.68 4.34 13.56
C ARG A 9 6.98 4.63 12.10
N LEU A 10 6.12 4.25 11.16
CA LEU A 10 6.29 4.66 9.77
C LEU A 10 6.20 6.18 9.59
N GLN A 11 5.29 6.84 10.30
CA GLN A 11 5.18 8.30 10.30
C GLN A 11 6.40 8.96 10.93
N ALA A 12 6.94 8.39 12.02
CA ALA A 12 8.19 8.85 12.62
C ALA A 12 9.37 8.65 11.66
N ALA A 13 9.47 7.50 10.98
CA ALA A 13 10.49 7.20 9.98
C ALA A 13 10.40 8.12 8.74
N LYS A 14 9.19 8.55 8.38
CA LYS A 14 8.98 9.60 7.38
C LYS A 14 9.56 10.93 7.86
N ALA A 15 9.30 11.30 9.11
CA ALA A 15 9.73 12.56 9.69
C ALA A 15 11.26 12.64 9.91
N ASP A 16 11.89 11.52 10.29
CA ASP A 16 13.34 11.43 10.52
C ASP A 16 14.15 11.11 9.25
N GLY A 17 13.47 10.78 8.14
CA GLY A 17 14.09 10.51 6.85
C GLY A 17 14.43 9.04 6.58
N SER A 18 14.36 8.16 7.58
CA SER A 18 14.66 6.72 7.43
C SER A 18 13.77 6.03 6.40
N LEU A 19 12.49 6.43 6.31
CA LEU A 19 11.58 5.92 5.28
C LEU A 19 12.00 6.40 3.88
N ASN A 20 12.48 7.64 3.76
CA ASN A 20 12.95 8.15 2.47
C ASN A 20 14.21 7.43 2.00
N GLU A 21 15.13 7.10 2.91
CA GLU A 21 16.32 6.29 2.60
C GLU A 21 15.95 4.89 2.12
N LEU A 22 14.98 4.23 2.77
CA LEU A 22 14.43 2.96 2.32
C LEU A 22 13.85 3.11 0.91
N CYS A 23 13.04 4.14 0.67
CA CYS A 23 12.46 4.40 -0.63
C CYS A 23 13.53 4.60 -1.73
N GLU A 24 14.60 5.35 -1.47
CA GLU A 24 15.70 5.50 -2.45
C GLU A 24 16.41 4.15 -2.70
N ARG A 25 16.72 3.41 -1.63
CA ARG A 25 17.42 2.12 -1.72
C ARG A 25 16.67 1.12 -2.60
N PHE A 26 15.35 1.12 -2.54
CA PHE A 26 14.51 0.16 -3.26
C PHE A 26 13.79 0.76 -4.48
N GLY A 27 14.06 2.01 -4.84
CA GLY A 27 13.46 2.66 -6.00
C GLY A 27 11.96 2.94 -5.85
N LEU A 28 11.45 3.20 -4.65
CA LEU A 28 10.05 3.55 -4.43
C LEU A 28 9.78 5.03 -4.73
N ASP A 29 8.69 5.31 -5.45
CA ASP A 29 8.18 6.68 -5.68
C ASP A 29 6.82 6.95 -5.04
N LEU A 30 6.10 5.91 -4.65
CA LEU A 30 4.88 6.00 -3.88
C LEU A 30 4.89 4.96 -2.76
N VAL A 31 4.58 5.40 -1.54
CA VAL A 31 4.27 4.53 -0.40
C VAL A 31 3.02 5.07 0.26
N VAL A 32 1.99 4.23 0.35
CA VAL A 32 0.73 4.55 1.03
C VAL A 32 0.38 3.46 2.02
N VAL A 33 -0.30 3.85 3.08
CA VAL A 33 -0.91 2.92 4.05
C VAL A 33 -2.41 2.92 3.83
N PHE A 34 -3.01 1.74 3.73
CA PHE A 34 -4.43 1.57 3.48
C PHE A 34 -5.05 0.61 4.50
N GLY A 35 -6.27 0.16 4.22
CA GLY A 35 -6.89 -0.91 5.00
C GLY A 35 -7.39 -0.47 6.38
N SER A 36 -7.33 -1.39 7.32
CA SER A 36 -8.02 -1.25 8.62
C SER A 36 -7.33 -0.27 9.58
N VAL A 37 -6.01 -0.07 9.45
CA VAL A 37 -5.21 0.72 10.40
C VAL A 37 -5.54 2.21 10.38
N ILE A 38 -6.06 2.72 9.26
CA ILE A 38 -6.45 4.12 9.09
C ILE A 38 -7.95 4.38 9.30
N ARG A 39 -8.73 3.35 9.66
CA ARG A 39 -10.17 3.46 9.94
C ARG A 39 -10.39 3.55 11.44
N ASP A 40 -11.14 4.54 11.91
CA ASP A 40 -11.36 4.75 13.35
C ASP A 40 -12.28 3.69 13.99
N ASP A 41 -13.13 3.05 13.21
CA ASP A 41 -14.11 2.05 13.63
C ASP A 41 -13.60 0.59 13.56
N ALA A 42 -12.29 0.41 13.32
CA ALA A 42 -11.66 -0.91 13.16
C ALA A 42 -10.58 -1.20 14.21
N GLU A 43 -10.46 -2.48 14.56
CA GLU A 43 -9.32 -3.05 15.30
C GLU A 43 -8.34 -3.70 14.31
N PRO A 44 -7.28 -2.98 13.88
CA PRO A 44 -6.36 -3.49 12.86
C PRO A 44 -5.48 -4.62 13.40
N ARG A 45 -5.34 -5.68 12.61
CA ARG A 45 -4.49 -6.84 12.94
C ARG A 45 -3.15 -6.79 12.21
N ASP A 46 -3.18 -6.26 11.00
CA ASP A 46 -2.11 -6.13 10.04
C ASP A 46 -1.86 -4.65 9.70
N LEU A 47 -0.71 -4.40 9.07
CA LEU A 47 -0.36 -3.13 8.48
C LEU A 47 -0.30 -3.29 6.97
N ASP A 48 -1.36 -2.85 6.30
CA ASP A 48 -1.48 -2.82 4.84
C ASP A 48 -0.67 -1.67 4.24
N ILE A 49 0.37 -2.00 3.46
CA ILE A 49 1.24 -1.03 2.78
C ILE A 49 1.18 -1.30 1.28
N ALA A 50 0.88 -0.26 0.49
CA ALA A 50 0.97 -0.33 -0.96
C ALA A 50 2.12 0.54 -1.46
N VAL A 51 2.90 0.00 -2.39
CA VAL A 51 4.09 0.64 -2.93
C VAL A 51 4.08 0.65 -4.45
N HIS A 52 4.66 1.69 -5.03
CA HIS A 52 4.98 1.75 -6.46
C HIS A 52 6.49 1.88 -6.65
N TYR A 53 7.01 1.18 -7.66
CA TYR A 53 8.43 1.12 -7.99
C TYR A 53 8.75 1.91 -9.26
N ARG A 54 9.85 2.66 -9.22
CA ARG A 54 10.53 3.24 -10.38
C ARG A 54 11.54 2.23 -10.94
N GLY A 55 11.10 1.40 -11.87
CA GLY A 55 11.98 0.50 -12.63
C GLY A 55 12.03 -0.91 -12.07
N GLU A 56 13.23 -1.40 -11.77
CA GLU A 56 13.41 -2.80 -11.34
C GLU A 56 12.78 -3.04 -9.96
N ARG A 57 12.03 -4.13 -9.86
CA ARG A 57 11.34 -4.51 -8.64
C ARG A 57 12.24 -5.40 -7.80
N PRO A 58 12.53 -5.02 -6.55
CA PRO A 58 13.25 -5.86 -5.62
C PRO A 58 12.43 -7.10 -5.25
N SER A 59 13.08 -8.03 -4.54
CA SER A 59 12.40 -9.18 -3.94
C SER A 59 11.29 -8.71 -2.98
N PRO A 60 10.04 -9.21 -3.13
CA PRO A 60 8.97 -8.92 -2.18
C PRO A 60 9.34 -9.27 -0.73
N VAL A 61 10.10 -10.37 -0.54
CA VAL A 61 10.57 -10.79 0.79
C VAL A 61 11.51 -9.75 1.39
N ALA A 62 12.48 -9.25 0.61
CA ALA A 62 13.41 -8.22 1.08
C ALA A 62 12.69 -6.91 1.42
N MET A 63 11.61 -6.60 0.70
CA MET A 63 10.80 -5.41 0.97
C MET A 63 10.04 -5.52 2.28
N VAL A 64 9.34 -6.65 2.48
CA VAL A 64 8.64 -6.94 3.73
C VAL A 64 9.63 -6.90 4.89
N GLU A 65 10.77 -7.58 4.78
CA GLU A 65 11.82 -7.55 5.81
C GLU A 65 12.28 -6.12 6.13
N ALA A 66 12.44 -5.25 5.13
CA ALA A 66 12.84 -3.86 5.34
C ALA A 66 11.77 -3.07 6.12
N PHE A 67 10.49 -3.23 5.77
CA PHE A 67 9.40 -2.61 6.53
C PHE A 67 9.28 -3.18 7.94
N VAL A 68 9.43 -4.49 8.12
CA VAL A 68 9.44 -5.15 9.45
C VAL A 68 10.58 -4.61 10.30
N GLN A 69 11.77 -4.39 9.73
CA GLN A 69 12.89 -3.80 10.45
C GLN A 69 12.62 -2.35 10.86
N LEU A 70 11.99 -1.57 9.98
CA LEU A 70 11.67 -0.16 10.21
C LEU A 70 10.59 0.01 11.29
N THR A 71 9.55 -0.82 11.26
CA THR A 71 8.41 -0.72 12.19
C THR A 71 8.58 -1.58 13.45
N ARG A 72 9.39 -2.65 13.39
CA ARG A 72 9.43 -3.76 14.37
C ARG A 72 8.09 -4.47 14.53
N PHE A 73 7.34 -4.56 13.44
CA PHE A 73 6.05 -5.24 13.37
C PHE A 73 6.08 -6.23 12.20
N ASP A 74 5.62 -7.46 12.42
CA ASP A 74 5.79 -8.60 11.51
C ASP A 74 4.53 -8.94 10.69
N GLN A 75 3.36 -8.45 11.09
CA GLN A 75 2.10 -8.62 10.35
C GLN A 75 1.94 -7.49 9.32
N ILE A 76 2.85 -7.45 8.34
CA ILE A 76 2.82 -6.46 7.26
C ILE A 76 2.34 -7.13 5.97
N ASP A 77 1.26 -6.61 5.41
CA ASP A 77 0.77 -6.99 4.10
C ASP A 77 1.21 -5.95 3.07
N LEU A 78 2.06 -6.40 2.13
CA LEU A 78 2.65 -5.53 1.13
C LEU A 78 2.00 -5.75 -0.24
N MET A 79 1.46 -4.67 -0.81
CA MET A 79 0.91 -4.63 -2.15
C MET A 79 1.85 -3.93 -3.14
N ASP A 80 2.18 -4.60 -4.24
CA ASP A 80 2.87 -4.04 -5.41
C ASP A 80 1.85 -3.41 -6.38
N LEU A 81 1.76 -2.08 -6.40
CA LEU A 81 0.84 -1.33 -7.25
C LEU A 81 1.17 -1.46 -8.75
N ASN A 82 2.39 -1.85 -9.12
CA ASN A 82 2.74 -2.12 -10.50
C ASN A 82 2.10 -3.42 -11.03
N ARG A 83 1.61 -4.30 -10.14
CA ARG A 83 1.03 -5.61 -10.49
C ARG A 83 -0.36 -5.88 -9.95
N ALA A 84 -0.80 -5.12 -8.94
CA ALA A 84 -2.11 -5.30 -8.35
C ALA A 84 -3.22 -5.19 -9.41
N ASP A 85 -4.22 -6.04 -9.28
CA ASP A 85 -5.40 -5.99 -10.15
C ASP A 85 -6.20 -4.69 -9.87
N PRO A 86 -7.11 -4.30 -10.78
CA PRO A 86 -7.86 -3.05 -10.64
C PRO A 86 -8.60 -2.89 -9.31
N PHE A 87 -9.15 -3.97 -8.75
CA PHE A 87 -9.87 -3.93 -7.49
C PHE A 87 -8.90 -3.67 -6.33
N ALA A 88 -7.83 -4.45 -6.23
CA ALA A 88 -6.81 -4.29 -5.20
C ALA A 88 -6.16 -2.90 -5.25
N ARG A 89 -5.88 -2.38 -6.46
CA ARG A 89 -5.33 -1.03 -6.65
C ARG A 89 -6.28 0.05 -6.15
N GLU A 90 -7.56 -0.04 -6.48
CA GLU A 90 -8.56 0.93 -6.02
C GLU A 90 -8.67 0.92 -4.49
N GLN A 91 -8.75 -0.26 -3.88
CA GLN A 91 -8.76 -0.41 -2.42
C GLN A 91 -7.53 0.20 -1.74
N ALA A 92 -6.36 0.11 -2.36
CA ALA A 92 -5.13 0.67 -1.81
C ALA A 92 -4.95 2.18 -2.03
N LEU A 93 -5.54 2.73 -3.09
CA LEU A 93 -5.33 4.12 -3.52
C LEU A 93 -6.45 5.06 -3.06
N VAL A 94 -7.66 4.56 -2.85
CA VAL A 94 -8.83 5.36 -2.44
C VAL A 94 -8.98 5.34 -0.92
N GLY A 95 -9.11 6.52 -0.31
CA GLY A 95 -9.20 6.65 1.15
C GLY A 95 -7.92 6.21 1.88
N THR A 96 -6.77 6.35 1.21
CA THR A 96 -5.46 5.92 1.70
C THR A 96 -4.72 7.04 2.46
N LEU A 97 -3.68 6.67 3.20
CA LEU A 97 -2.77 7.60 3.85
C LEU A 97 -1.42 7.63 3.12
N PRO A 98 -1.10 8.70 2.36
CA PRO A 98 0.17 8.81 1.68
C PRO A 98 1.33 9.09 2.64
N LEU A 99 2.33 8.21 2.64
CA LEU A 99 3.58 8.41 3.38
C LEU A 99 4.65 9.03 2.51
N VAL A 100 4.87 8.53 1.30
CA VAL A 100 5.85 9.05 0.36
C VAL A 100 5.21 9.22 -1.00
N GLU A 101 5.43 10.36 -1.62
CA GLU A 101 5.05 10.68 -3.00
C GLU A 101 6.18 11.54 -3.60
N ARG A 102 6.87 11.02 -4.62
CA ARG A 102 8.02 11.72 -5.25
C ARG A 102 7.61 12.71 -6.33
N ASP A 103 6.42 12.52 -6.90
CA ASP A 103 5.81 13.39 -7.89
C ASP A 103 4.36 13.63 -7.45
N SER A 104 3.99 14.89 -7.23
CA SER A 104 2.66 15.28 -6.74
C SER A 104 1.50 14.93 -7.70
N GLU A 105 1.80 14.57 -8.95
CA GLU A 105 0.80 14.12 -9.91
C GLU A 105 0.62 12.59 -9.89
N LEU A 106 1.51 11.85 -9.22
CA LEU A 106 1.52 10.39 -9.25
C LEU A 106 0.29 9.79 -8.56
N LEU A 107 0.05 10.15 -7.29
CA LEU A 107 -1.07 9.58 -6.55
C LEU A 107 -2.43 9.97 -7.17
N PRO A 108 -2.71 11.25 -7.49
CA PRO A 108 -3.97 11.62 -8.14
C PRO A 108 -4.21 10.90 -9.46
N THR A 109 -3.16 10.74 -10.28
CA THR A 109 -3.26 10.03 -11.57
C THR A 109 -3.54 8.55 -11.38
N MET A 110 -2.89 7.92 -10.40
CA MET A 110 -3.14 6.51 -10.06
C MET A 110 -4.54 6.30 -9.49
N GLN A 111 -5.04 7.22 -8.66
CA GLN A 111 -6.41 7.19 -8.12
C GLN A 111 -7.46 7.27 -9.23
N MET A 112 -7.36 8.28 -10.11
CA MET A 112 -8.28 8.42 -11.25
C MET A 112 -8.27 7.18 -12.14
N THR A 113 -7.08 6.66 -12.43
CA THR A 113 -6.93 5.44 -13.23
C THR A 113 -7.58 4.23 -12.56
N ALA A 114 -7.33 4.03 -11.27
CA ALA A 114 -7.88 2.91 -10.51
C ALA A 114 -9.41 2.96 -10.43
N MET A 115 -9.99 4.15 -10.17
CA MET A 115 -11.45 4.34 -10.16
C MET A 115 -12.09 4.01 -11.51
N ASN A 116 -11.51 4.50 -12.62
CA ASN A 116 -12.02 4.20 -13.96
C ASN A 116 -11.93 2.70 -14.28
N GLN A 117 -10.79 2.07 -14.01
CA GLN A 117 -10.62 0.63 -14.23
C GLN A 117 -11.59 -0.21 -13.39
N ARG A 118 -11.87 0.21 -12.16
CA ARG A 118 -12.84 -0.43 -11.27
C ARG A 118 -14.25 -0.39 -11.86
N MET A 119 -14.68 0.75 -12.38
CA MET A 119 -15.98 0.90 -13.06
C MET A 119 -16.08 -0.03 -14.28
N ASP A 120 -15.02 -0.11 -15.08
CA ASP A 120 -15.00 -0.95 -16.29
C ASP A 120 -14.98 -2.45 -15.99
N THR A 121 -14.42 -2.85 -14.84
CA THR A 121 -14.20 -4.25 -14.46
C THR A 121 -15.12 -4.75 -13.34
N GLU A 122 -16.05 -3.93 -12.87
CA GLU A 122 -16.93 -4.27 -11.73
C GLU A 122 -17.73 -5.56 -11.95
N TRP A 123 -18.20 -5.78 -13.18
CA TRP A 123 -18.94 -6.97 -13.56
C TRP A 123 -18.10 -8.26 -13.49
N LEU A 124 -16.80 -8.19 -13.85
CA LEU A 124 -15.87 -9.33 -13.75
C LEU A 124 -15.62 -9.71 -12.29
N HIS A 125 -15.43 -8.71 -11.43
CA HIS A 125 -15.21 -8.94 -10.01
C HIS A 125 -16.44 -9.60 -9.36
N ARG A 126 -17.66 -9.14 -9.71
CA ARG A 126 -18.90 -9.75 -9.23
C ARG A 126 -19.03 -11.21 -9.64
N MET A 127 -18.75 -11.53 -10.92
CA MET A 127 -18.74 -12.91 -11.40
C MET A 127 -17.71 -13.79 -10.67
N SER A 128 -16.53 -13.25 -10.36
CA SER A 128 -15.50 -13.99 -9.62
C SER A 128 -15.95 -14.33 -8.19
N LEU A 129 -16.61 -13.40 -7.49
CA LEU A 129 -17.13 -13.64 -6.14
C LEU A 129 -18.28 -14.66 -6.16
N GLU A 130 -19.19 -14.57 -7.13
CA GLU A 130 -20.28 -15.54 -7.31
C GLU A 130 -19.74 -16.95 -7.59
N ALA A 131 -18.67 -17.07 -8.39
CA ALA A 131 -18.03 -18.35 -8.69
C ALA A 131 -17.29 -18.97 -7.50
N MET A 132 -16.83 -18.17 -6.52
CA MET A 132 -16.16 -18.67 -5.31
C MET A 132 -17.12 -18.97 -4.15
N ALA A 133 -18.35 -18.48 -4.22
CA ALA A 133 -19.39 -18.71 -3.22
C ALA A 133 -20.27 -19.95 -3.52
N GLY A 134 -20.04 -20.65 -4.64
CA GLY A 134 -20.72 -21.89 -5.04
C GLY A 134 -19.81 -23.10 -4.98
#